data_AF-A0AAU0TQU0-F1
#
_entry.id   AF-A0AAU0TQU0-F1
#
_cell.length_a   1.000
_cell.length_b   1.000
_cell.length_c   1.000
_cell.angle_alpha   90.00
_cell.angle_beta   90.00
_cell.angle_gamma   90.00
#
_symmetry.space_group_name_H-M   'P 1'
#
loop_
_entity.id
_entity.type
_entity.pdbx_description
1 polymer ?
#
loop_
_entity_poly.entity_id
_entity_poly.type
_entity_poly.pdbx_seq_one_letter_code
_entity_poly.pdbx_strand_id
1 'polypeptide(L)'
;MKKNSDFVLTADKSDELSKLLREPKQNNRHDIWIWLCLYHYQNVELEPATCNGTTMRSAITRALKRNANLLEGINRGKDRSLVPDDCFQWIDRGERQYQWLLDRIKRITGLRLSQLVHLTGRDHLIALLDLWDVDIADKADAIKRLRNDWLRHKAKDCDFEWFEDKKEGPQRCRCAWEWLQKYRSSGLSRRDPISNYQELLMFFDQAEYGPAEQKAIINEIRKRWSRQQYGERTVAAGKKQVNVELSKTVISLLDDLAKKHQLKRPQVLERLIMMESERGLMETHFTRHASGARAADTSHSAQESRTGIQESAINRAPRVGSELQPPSHPRIDLVLTAKDPTHIDAHSADTWMETAPHDNASSHLEKDMPHPDSQAAEEDLLDHRPRVSAGISLTGLVKKPRKRNSSIQSPTHNHD
;
A
#
# COMPACT_ATOMS: atom_id res chain seq x y z
N MET A 1 55.97 46.08 -23.24
CA MET A 1 55.01 46.43 -22.17
C MET A 1 53.59 46.06 -22.59
N LYS A 2 53.01 45.02 -22.00
CA LYS A 2 51.64 45.00 -21.49
C LYS A 2 51.53 43.80 -20.54
N LYS A 3 51.02 44.11 -19.35
CA LYS A 3 51.04 43.35 -18.09
C LYS A 3 49.94 42.29 -18.03
N ASN A 4 50.24 41.24 -17.26
CA ASN A 4 49.43 40.56 -16.23
C ASN A 4 47.98 40.19 -16.58
N SER A 5 47.69 38.89 -16.54
CA SER A 5 47.09 38.21 -15.37
C SER A 5 45.59 38.13 -15.55
N ASP A 6 45.09 36.92 -15.73
CA ASP A 6 44.12 36.42 -14.77
C ASP A 6 44.30 34.91 -14.62
N PHE A 7 45.12 34.60 -13.61
CA PHE A 7 45.13 33.33 -12.92
C PHE A 7 43.73 33.18 -12.32
N VAL A 8 42.86 32.40 -12.95
CA VAL A 8 41.59 31.99 -12.35
C VAL A 8 41.93 31.03 -11.20
N LEU A 9 42.22 31.61 -10.04
CA LEU A 9 42.05 30.93 -8.75
C LEU A 9 40.56 30.65 -8.63
N THR A 10 40.15 29.46 -9.07
CA THR A 10 38.96 28.82 -8.50
C THR A 10 39.29 28.59 -7.03
N ALA A 11 39.01 29.61 -6.21
CA ALA A 11 39.13 29.51 -4.77
C ALA A 11 38.28 28.31 -4.35
N ASP A 12 38.98 27.24 -3.99
CA ASP A 12 38.47 26.03 -3.39
C ASP A 12 37.64 26.45 -2.17
N LYS A 13 36.32 26.57 -2.38
CA LYS A 13 35.34 26.80 -1.31
C LYS A 13 35.13 25.50 -0.53
N SER A 14 36.22 24.84 -0.15
CA SER A 14 36.18 23.79 0.85
C SER A 14 35.82 24.45 2.18
N ASP A 15 34.64 24.11 2.68
CA ASP A 15 34.23 24.55 4.01
C ASP A 15 35.13 23.92 5.08
N GLU A 16 35.02 24.43 6.30
CA GLU A 16 35.94 24.06 7.37
C GLU A 16 35.93 22.56 7.69
N LEU A 17 34.77 21.90 7.57
CA LEU A 17 34.66 20.46 7.73
C LEU A 17 35.40 19.68 6.64
N SER A 18 35.29 20.10 5.38
CA SER A 18 35.99 19.47 4.25
C SER A 18 37.51 19.52 4.44
N LYS A 19 38.04 20.66 4.93
CA LYS A 19 39.46 20.82 5.27
C LYS A 19 39.89 19.89 6.39
N LEU A 20 39.05 19.75 7.42
CA LEU A 20 39.34 18.93 8.59
C LEU A 20 39.33 17.42 8.25
N LEU A 21 38.38 16.98 7.43
CA LEU A 21 38.28 15.58 6.97
C LEU A 21 39.25 15.26 5.82
N ARG A 22 39.89 16.27 5.21
CA ARG A 22 40.71 16.16 3.99
C ARG A 22 39.93 15.58 2.80
N GLU A 23 38.65 15.92 2.72
CA GLU A 23 37.77 15.47 1.64
C GLU A 23 37.42 16.64 0.71
N PRO A 24 37.64 16.51 -0.61
CA PRO A 24 37.42 17.61 -1.55
C PRO A 24 35.94 17.83 -1.90
N LYS A 25 35.06 16.87 -1.60
CA LYS A 25 33.64 16.91 -2.00
C LYS A 25 32.73 16.68 -0.82
N GLN A 26 31.75 17.57 -0.66
CA GLN A 26 30.67 17.41 0.31
C GLN A 26 29.85 16.16 -0.01
N ASN A 27 29.63 15.33 1.02
CA ASN A 27 28.77 14.16 0.96
C ASN A 27 27.81 14.17 2.16
N ASN A 28 26.54 14.50 1.90
CA ASN A 28 25.54 14.63 2.96
C ASN A 28 25.33 13.33 3.74
N ARG A 29 25.37 12.16 3.07
CA ARG A 29 25.26 10.85 3.75
C ARG A 29 26.42 10.63 4.71
N HIS A 30 27.64 10.97 4.27
CA HIS A 30 28.82 10.90 5.13
C HIS A 30 28.68 11.83 6.34
N ASP A 31 28.20 13.06 6.12
CA ASP A 31 28.00 14.02 7.21
C ASP A 31 26.95 13.56 8.23
N ILE A 32 25.82 13.01 7.77
CA ILE A 32 24.79 12.42 8.63
C ILE A 32 25.39 11.29 9.46
N TRP A 33 26.15 10.39 8.84
CA TRP A 33 26.79 9.29 9.55
C TRP A 33 27.80 9.77 10.59
N ILE A 34 28.64 10.76 10.27
CA ILE A 34 29.57 11.36 11.25
C ILE A 34 28.80 11.96 12.42
N TRP A 35 27.76 12.76 12.14
CA TRP A 35 26.93 13.37 13.17
C TRP A 35 26.34 12.32 14.11
N LEU A 36 25.78 11.24 13.54
CA LEU A 36 25.18 10.15 14.30
C LEU A 36 26.21 9.34 15.09
N CYS A 37 27.41 9.12 14.56
CA CYS A 37 28.48 8.44 15.29
C CYS A 37 28.95 9.26 16.49
N LEU A 38 29.11 10.57 16.31
CA LEU A 38 29.46 11.47 17.42
C LEU A 38 28.38 11.46 18.50
N TYR A 39 27.11 11.51 18.09
CA TYR A 39 25.98 11.54 19.00
C TYR A 39 25.76 10.20 19.73
N HIS A 40 25.70 9.08 19.00
CA HIS A 40 25.33 7.78 19.57
C HIS A 40 26.49 6.99 20.17
N TYR A 41 27.68 7.02 19.56
CA TYR A 41 28.80 6.17 19.98
C TYR A 41 29.85 6.92 20.79
N GLN A 42 30.02 8.21 20.55
CA GLN A 42 31.02 9.03 21.25
C GLN A 42 30.41 9.90 22.36
N ASN A 43 29.08 9.82 22.54
CA ASN A 43 28.32 10.57 23.56
C ASN A 43 28.62 12.09 23.53
N VAL A 44 28.84 12.62 22.33
CA VAL A 44 29.07 14.06 22.14
C VAL A 44 27.73 14.76 22.15
N GLU A 45 27.61 15.77 23.01
CA GLU A 45 26.42 16.61 23.08
C GLU A 45 26.28 17.45 21.79
N LEU A 46 25.38 16.99 20.92
CA LEU A 46 24.97 17.68 19.70
C LEU A 46 23.48 17.99 19.78
N GLU A 47 23.09 19.19 19.38
CA GLU A 47 21.69 19.57 19.32
C GLU A 47 20.95 18.74 18.26
N PRO A 48 19.93 17.93 18.60
CA PRO A 48 19.25 17.03 17.67
C PRO A 48 18.66 17.71 16.42
N ALA A 49 18.23 18.97 16.56
CA ALA A 49 17.73 19.80 15.47
C ALA A 49 18.80 20.14 14.42
N THR A 50 20.08 19.89 14.68
CA THR A 50 21.14 20.11 13.69
C THR A 50 21.34 18.93 12.75
N CYS A 51 20.91 17.72 13.11
CA CYS A 51 21.10 16.52 12.29
C CYS A 51 20.35 16.66 10.96
N ASN A 52 21.04 16.47 9.84
CA ASN A 52 20.54 16.68 8.46
C ASN A 52 20.01 18.12 8.20
N GLY A 53 20.32 19.07 9.08
CA GLY A 53 19.98 20.49 8.93
C GLY A 53 21.12 21.28 8.29
N THR A 54 20.85 22.55 7.95
CA THR A 54 21.84 23.46 7.34
C THR A 54 23.03 23.76 8.26
N THR A 55 22.86 23.60 9.57
CA THR A 55 23.89 23.85 10.59
C THR A 55 24.68 22.59 10.97
N MET A 56 24.33 21.40 10.44
CA MET A 56 24.94 20.11 10.79
C MET A 56 26.48 20.15 10.70
N ARG A 57 27.00 20.63 9.56
CA ARG A 57 28.44 20.61 9.27
C ARG A 57 29.25 21.50 10.22
N SER A 58 28.69 22.65 10.63
CA SER A 58 29.34 23.52 11.61
C SER A 58 29.31 22.92 13.02
N ALA A 59 28.23 22.22 13.38
CA ALA A 59 28.13 21.47 14.63
C ALA A 59 29.18 20.34 14.71
N ILE A 60 29.32 19.54 13.64
CA ILE A 60 30.36 18.50 13.53
C ILE A 60 31.75 19.13 13.66
N THR A 61 32.03 20.20 12.91
CA THR A 61 33.34 20.86 12.94
C THR A 61 33.72 21.31 14.35
N ARG A 62 32.77 21.92 15.06
CA ARG A 62 32.97 22.38 16.45
C ARG A 62 33.26 21.21 17.39
N ALA A 63 32.56 20.08 17.22
CA ALA A 63 32.77 18.88 18.01
C ALA A 63 34.16 18.24 17.76
N LEU A 64 34.57 18.13 16.51
CA LEU A 64 35.86 17.52 16.14
C LEU A 64 37.06 18.37 16.55
N LYS A 65 36.96 19.70 16.46
CA LYS A 65 38.02 20.60 16.96
C LYS A 65 38.25 20.48 18.47
N ARG A 66 37.20 20.19 19.24
CA ARG A 66 37.31 19.98 20.70
C ARG A 66 37.88 18.61 21.05
N ASN A 67 37.78 17.64 20.14
CA ASN A 67 38.14 16.24 20.38
C ASN A 67 38.90 15.66 19.18
N ALA A 68 40.16 16.08 19.02
CA ALA A 68 40.98 15.70 17.85
C ALA A 68 41.22 14.18 17.71
N ASN A 69 41.17 13.44 18.82
CA ASN A 69 41.25 11.98 18.85
C ASN A 69 40.09 11.28 18.14
N LEU A 70 38.91 11.90 18.06
CA LEU A 70 37.75 11.32 17.37
C LEU A 70 37.94 11.27 15.85
N LEU A 71 38.74 12.17 15.29
CA LEU A 71 38.98 12.28 13.85
C LEU A 71 39.60 11.00 13.28
N GLU A 72 40.54 10.41 14.00
CA GLU A 72 41.21 9.17 13.57
C GLU A 72 40.26 7.97 13.63
N GLY A 73 39.38 7.93 14.63
CA GLY A 73 38.33 6.92 14.75
C GLY A 73 37.30 6.99 13.62
N ILE A 74 36.90 8.20 13.24
CA ILE A 74 35.92 8.43 12.15
C ILE A 74 36.44 7.92 10.82
N ASN A 75 37.69 8.25 10.46
CA ASN A 75 38.26 7.78 9.19
C ASN A 75 38.35 6.26 9.12
N ARG A 76 38.69 5.58 10.24
CA ARG A 76 38.70 4.12 10.31
C ARG A 76 37.29 3.51 10.30
N GLY A 77 36.31 4.18 10.90
CA GLY A 77 34.93 3.72 10.97
C GLY A 77 34.20 3.78 9.63
N LYS A 78 34.59 4.72 8.77
CA LYS A 78 33.95 4.97 7.47
C LYS A 78 33.91 3.72 6.59
N ASP A 79 35.08 3.12 6.36
CA ASP A 79 35.24 1.95 5.47
C ASP A 79 34.57 0.68 6.02
N ARG A 80 34.30 0.64 7.33
CA ARG A 80 33.58 -0.46 7.98
C ARG A 80 32.07 -0.26 7.96
N SER A 81 31.60 0.99 7.96
CA SER A 81 30.19 1.30 8.19
C SER A 81 29.42 1.58 6.92
N LEU A 82 30.05 2.22 5.92
CA LEU A 82 29.37 2.75 4.75
C LEU A 82 29.49 1.83 3.54
N VAL A 83 28.39 1.16 3.18
CA VAL A 83 28.27 0.44 1.90
C VAL A 83 28.24 1.43 0.71
N PRO A 84 28.60 1.00 -0.51
CA PRO A 84 28.48 1.84 -1.71
C PRO A 84 27.06 2.38 -1.94
N ASP A 85 26.95 3.60 -2.48
CA ASP A 85 25.65 4.26 -2.75
C ASP A 85 24.73 3.42 -3.65
N ASP A 86 25.30 2.60 -4.54
CA ASP A 86 24.58 1.69 -5.43
C ASP A 86 23.69 0.69 -4.68
N CYS A 87 24.05 0.35 -3.44
CA CYS A 87 23.25 -0.51 -2.57
C CYS A 87 21.90 0.12 -2.19
N PHE A 88 21.78 1.45 -2.26
CA PHE A 88 20.60 2.22 -1.83
C PHE A 88 19.81 2.86 -2.96
N GLN A 89 20.18 2.65 -4.22
CA GLN A 89 19.48 3.24 -5.37
C GLN A 89 18.02 2.78 -5.49
N TRP A 90 17.69 1.58 -4.97
CA TRP A 90 16.34 1.03 -4.99
C TRP A 90 15.42 1.60 -3.90
N ILE A 91 15.97 2.32 -2.91
CA ILE A 91 15.19 3.02 -1.90
C ILE A 91 14.83 4.39 -2.47
N ASP A 92 13.55 4.61 -2.74
CA ASP A 92 13.00 5.86 -3.24
C ASP A 92 12.55 6.78 -2.09
N ARG A 93 11.86 7.87 -2.42
CA ARG A 93 11.32 8.85 -1.46
C ARG A 93 9.82 8.65 -1.20
N GLY A 94 9.27 7.52 -1.60
CA GLY A 94 7.85 7.20 -1.47
C GLY A 94 7.48 6.83 -0.04
N GLU A 95 6.37 7.40 0.43
CA GLU A 95 5.89 7.19 1.81
C GLU A 95 5.58 5.72 2.10
N ARG A 96 4.95 5.02 1.15
CA ARG A 96 4.63 3.59 1.30
C ARG A 96 5.89 2.75 1.52
N GLN A 97 6.91 2.94 0.69
CA GLN A 97 8.18 2.21 0.84
C GLN A 97 8.86 2.59 2.15
N TYR A 98 8.81 3.87 2.53
CA TYR A 98 9.35 4.35 3.79
C TYR A 98 8.75 3.62 5.00
N GLN A 99 7.42 3.62 5.12
CA GLN A 99 6.72 2.95 6.22
C GLN A 99 7.01 1.45 6.24
N TRP A 100 6.96 0.80 5.07
CA TRP A 100 7.21 -0.63 4.97
C TRP A 100 8.64 -1.02 5.39
N LEU A 101 9.64 -0.21 5.01
CA LEU A 101 11.04 -0.46 5.34
C LEU A 101 11.37 -0.12 6.79
N LEU A 102 10.79 0.96 7.35
CA LEU A 102 11.16 1.49 8.65
C LEU A 102 11.09 0.42 9.75
N ASP A 103 9.98 -0.31 9.85
CA ASP A 103 9.79 -1.32 10.89
C ASP A 103 10.66 -2.57 10.66
N ARG A 104 11.01 -2.87 9.40
CA ARG A 104 11.91 -3.97 9.07
C ARG A 104 13.35 -3.64 9.42
N ILE A 105 13.81 -2.43 9.05
CA ILE A 105 15.15 -1.95 9.37
C ILE A 105 15.30 -1.85 10.89
N LYS A 106 14.34 -1.25 11.61
CA LYS A 106 14.38 -1.18 13.08
C LYS A 106 14.50 -2.55 13.75
N ARG A 107 13.84 -3.58 13.20
CA ARG A 107 13.94 -4.96 13.72
C ARG A 107 15.31 -5.59 13.45
N ILE A 108 15.90 -5.33 12.29
CA ILE A 108 17.22 -5.87 11.91
C ILE A 108 18.33 -5.16 12.69
N THR A 109 18.26 -3.84 12.82
CA THR A 109 19.34 -3.05 13.43
C THR A 109 19.18 -2.90 14.94
N GLY A 110 17.97 -3.04 15.47
CA GLY A 110 17.65 -2.72 16.87
C GLY A 110 17.66 -1.21 17.18
N LEU A 111 18.00 -0.36 16.20
CA LEU A 111 18.20 1.07 16.39
C LEU A 111 16.89 1.85 16.36
N ARG A 112 16.81 2.89 17.19
CA ARG A 112 15.70 3.84 17.23
C ARG A 112 16.23 5.27 17.18
N LEU A 113 16.21 5.87 15.99
CA LEU A 113 16.52 7.29 15.78
C LEU A 113 15.26 8.14 15.95
N SER A 114 14.67 8.12 17.14
CA SER A 114 13.57 9.03 17.48
C SER A 114 14.14 10.42 17.83
N GLN A 115 13.42 11.49 17.45
CA GLN A 115 13.70 12.91 17.80
C GLN A 115 14.66 13.72 16.89
N LEU A 116 14.91 13.28 15.65
CA LEU A 116 15.71 14.03 14.66
C LEU A 116 14.81 14.70 13.61
N VAL A 117 14.48 15.97 13.81
CA VAL A 117 13.43 16.69 13.05
C VAL A 117 13.69 16.73 11.54
N HIS A 118 14.95 16.87 11.12
CA HIS A 118 15.30 16.95 9.69
C HIS A 118 15.77 15.62 9.10
N LEU A 119 15.89 14.56 9.89
CA LEU A 119 16.25 13.24 9.41
C LEU A 119 14.98 12.42 9.16
N THR A 120 14.44 12.53 7.95
CA THR A 120 13.16 11.90 7.57
C THR A 120 13.28 11.12 6.25
N GLY A 121 12.27 10.29 5.96
CA GLY A 121 12.15 9.58 4.69
C GLY A 121 13.36 8.70 4.36
N ARG A 122 13.83 8.79 3.11
CA ARG A 122 14.96 8.00 2.59
C ARG A 122 16.24 8.15 3.42
N ASP A 123 16.59 9.38 3.79
CA ASP A 123 17.85 9.65 4.50
C ASP A 123 17.82 9.05 5.91
N HIS A 124 16.66 8.99 6.55
CA HIS A 124 16.46 8.30 7.82
C HIS A 124 16.68 6.78 7.71
N LEU A 125 16.14 6.14 6.67
CA LEU A 125 16.34 4.70 6.47
C LEU A 125 17.82 4.36 6.21
N ILE A 126 18.49 5.16 5.37
CA ILE A 126 19.90 4.99 5.06
C ILE A 126 20.74 5.20 6.33
N ALA A 127 20.44 6.23 7.11
CA ALA A 127 21.12 6.49 8.38
C ALA A 127 21.02 5.32 9.37
N LEU A 128 19.85 4.68 9.49
CA LEU A 128 19.68 3.48 10.34
C LEU A 128 20.58 2.32 9.88
N LEU A 129 20.71 2.13 8.57
CA LEU A 129 21.54 1.07 7.99
C LEU A 129 23.04 1.38 8.08
N ASP A 130 23.41 2.65 7.89
CA ASP A 130 24.78 3.12 8.02
C ASP A 130 25.28 3.01 9.47
N LEU A 131 24.42 3.30 10.45
CA LEU A 131 24.76 3.23 11.87
C LEU A 131 24.78 1.79 12.41
N TRP A 132 24.20 0.83 11.69
CA TRP A 132 24.17 -0.57 12.12
C TRP A 132 25.57 -1.20 12.14
N ASP A 133 26.03 -1.61 13.33
CA ASP A 133 27.38 -2.12 13.55
C ASP A 133 27.47 -3.63 13.28
N VAL A 134 27.64 -3.98 12.01
CA VAL A 134 27.87 -5.34 11.51
C VAL A 134 28.90 -5.29 10.38
N ASP A 135 29.45 -6.45 10.01
CA ASP A 135 30.35 -6.55 8.88
C ASP A 135 29.73 -5.96 7.59
N ILE A 136 30.55 -5.28 6.80
CA ILE A 136 30.07 -4.57 5.60
C ILE A 136 29.47 -5.52 4.55
N ALA A 137 29.96 -6.76 4.46
CA ALA A 137 29.40 -7.77 3.58
C ALA A 137 28.02 -8.24 4.08
N ASP A 138 27.90 -8.52 5.38
CA ASP A 138 26.62 -8.90 5.99
C ASP A 138 25.57 -7.80 5.85
N LYS A 139 25.99 -6.54 6.01
CA LYS A 139 25.16 -5.35 5.79
C LYS A 139 24.67 -5.28 4.34
N ALA A 140 25.58 -5.43 3.37
CA ALA A 140 25.23 -5.41 1.95
C ALA A 140 24.23 -6.53 1.60
N ASP A 141 24.44 -7.73 2.14
CA ASP A 141 23.53 -8.86 1.96
C ASP A 141 22.16 -8.62 2.60
N ALA A 142 22.11 -8.02 3.79
CA ALA A 142 20.85 -7.65 4.43
C ALA A 142 20.08 -6.60 3.61
N ILE A 143 20.76 -5.59 3.07
CA ILE A 143 20.15 -4.58 2.18
C ILE A 143 19.62 -5.24 0.91
N LYS A 144 20.36 -6.19 0.33
CA LYS A 144 19.91 -6.97 -0.83
C LYS A 144 18.69 -7.82 -0.52
N ARG A 145 18.63 -8.45 0.66
CA ARG A 145 17.43 -9.18 1.14
C ARG A 145 16.24 -8.24 1.27
N LEU A 146 16.40 -7.08 1.91
CA LEU A 146 15.34 -6.06 2.03
C LEU A 146 14.81 -5.62 0.66
N ARG A 147 15.71 -5.41 -0.32
CA ARG A 147 15.31 -5.10 -1.71
C ARG A 147 14.45 -6.21 -2.30
N ASN A 148 14.89 -7.46 -2.20
CA ASN A 148 14.16 -8.60 -2.76
C ASN A 148 12.80 -8.77 -2.08
N ASP A 149 12.74 -8.57 -0.77
CA ASP A 149 11.50 -8.64 0.00
C ASP A 149 10.53 -7.53 -0.43
N TRP A 150 11.03 -6.31 -0.66
CA TRP A 150 10.23 -5.21 -1.19
C TRP A 150 9.69 -5.51 -2.59
N LEU A 151 10.52 -6.07 -3.48
CA LEU A 151 10.07 -6.44 -4.83
C LEU A 151 9.00 -7.54 -4.80
N ARG A 152 9.17 -8.57 -3.96
CA ARG A 152 8.16 -9.62 -3.76
C ARG A 152 6.88 -9.07 -3.14
N HIS A 153 7.00 -8.08 -2.25
CA HIS A 153 5.85 -7.38 -1.66
C HIS A 153 5.08 -6.61 -2.72
N LYS A 154 5.77 -5.77 -3.50
CA LYS A 154 5.19 -4.98 -4.59
C LYS A 154 4.57 -5.84 -5.69
N ALA A 155 5.13 -7.01 -5.98
CA ALA A 155 4.55 -7.94 -6.95
C ALA A 155 3.12 -8.39 -6.59
N LYS A 156 2.73 -8.33 -5.31
CA LYS A 156 1.36 -8.64 -4.86
C LYS A 156 0.36 -7.52 -5.11
N ASP A 157 0.83 -6.34 -5.52
CA ASP A 157 -0.04 -5.21 -5.86
C ASP A 157 -0.97 -5.54 -7.03
N CYS A 158 -0.64 -6.55 -7.85
CA CYS A 158 -1.49 -7.02 -8.94
C CYS A 158 -2.90 -7.43 -8.47
N ASP A 159 -3.03 -7.93 -7.24
CA ASP A 159 -4.35 -8.26 -6.66
C ASP A 159 -5.25 -7.01 -6.51
N PHE A 160 -4.64 -5.83 -6.45
CA PHE A 160 -5.31 -4.54 -6.28
C PHE A 160 -5.40 -3.70 -7.56
N GLU A 161 -4.91 -4.16 -8.72
CA GLU A 161 -4.95 -3.43 -10.01
C GLU A 161 -6.34 -2.86 -10.34
N TRP A 162 -7.39 -3.56 -9.92
CA TRP A 162 -8.77 -3.12 -10.09
C TRP A 162 -9.08 -1.76 -9.42
N PHE A 163 -8.30 -1.32 -8.44
CA PHE A 163 -8.46 -0.02 -7.77
C PHE A 163 -7.63 1.10 -8.42
N GLU A 164 -6.72 0.78 -9.33
CA GLU A 164 -5.83 1.76 -10.01
C GLU A 164 -6.54 2.53 -11.14
N ASP A 165 -7.81 2.24 -11.39
CA ASP A 165 -8.59 2.89 -12.44
C ASP A 165 -8.64 4.43 -12.28
N LYS A 166 -8.31 5.17 -13.33
CA LYS A 166 -8.22 6.65 -13.28
C LYS A 166 -9.56 7.34 -13.04
N LYS A 167 -10.67 6.74 -13.47
CA LYS A 167 -12.00 7.37 -13.42
C LYS A 167 -12.82 6.88 -12.23
N GLU A 168 -12.80 5.57 -12.00
CA GLU A 168 -13.58 4.90 -10.96
C GLU A 168 -12.75 4.50 -9.74
N GLY A 169 -11.41 4.50 -9.83
CA GLY A 169 -10.52 4.07 -8.75
C GLY A 169 -10.76 4.80 -7.43
N PRO A 170 -10.88 6.15 -7.39
CA PRO A 170 -11.20 6.87 -6.16
C PRO A 170 -12.56 6.47 -5.55
N GLN A 171 -13.57 6.19 -6.37
CA GLN A 171 -14.89 5.72 -5.93
C GLN A 171 -14.81 4.27 -5.42
N ARG A 172 -14.05 3.41 -6.09
CA ARG A 172 -13.79 2.03 -5.66
C ARG A 172 -13.04 2.00 -4.32
N CYS A 173 -12.07 2.90 -4.11
CA CYS A 173 -11.34 3.07 -2.86
C CYS A 173 -12.27 3.53 -1.72
N ARG A 174 -13.16 4.49 -1.98
CA ARG A 174 -14.19 4.89 -1.01
C ARG A 174 -15.15 3.73 -0.67
N CYS A 175 -15.60 2.98 -1.67
CA CYS A 175 -16.45 1.80 -1.46
C CYS A 175 -15.72 0.74 -0.62
N ALA A 176 -14.41 0.54 -0.85
CA ALA A 176 -13.57 -0.32 -0.04
C ALA A 176 -13.51 0.16 1.41
N TRP A 177 -13.27 1.46 1.64
CA TRP A 177 -13.25 2.06 2.97
C TRP A 177 -14.57 1.85 3.72
N GLU A 178 -15.69 2.13 3.09
CA GLU A 178 -17.02 1.92 3.70
C GLU A 178 -17.29 0.45 4.02
N TRP A 179 -16.73 -0.49 3.25
CA TRP A 179 -16.84 -1.92 3.54
C TRP A 179 -15.96 -2.29 4.74
N LEU A 180 -14.71 -1.85 4.75
CA LEU A 180 -13.76 -2.08 5.84
C LEU A 180 -14.31 -1.50 7.15
N GLN A 181 -14.81 -0.27 7.14
CA GLN A 181 -15.39 0.37 8.31
C GLN A 181 -16.59 -0.42 8.88
N LYS A 182 -17.42 -1.00 8.01
CA LYS A 182 -18.62 -1.74 8.43
C LYS A 182 -18.30 -3.12 8.99
N TYR A 183 -17.33 -3.83 8.42
CA TYR A 183 -17.10 -5.25 8.73
C TYR A 183 -15.83 -5.51 9.53
N ARG A 184 -14.91 -4.53 9.61
CA ARG A 184 -13.60 -4.66 10.26
C ARG A 184 -13.34 -3.49 11.23
N SER A 185 -14.41 -3.00 11.85
CA SER A 185 -14.48 -1.75 12.63
C SER A 185 -13.49 -1.63 13.80
N SER A 186 -12.95 -2.74 14.31
CA SER A 186 -11.99 -2.74 15.41
C SER A 186 -10.69 -2.05 14.98
N GLY A 187 -10.49 -0.81 15.43
CA GLY A 187 -9.26 -0.03 15.20
C GLY A 187 -9.31 0.96 14.03
N LEU A 188 -10.38 0.97 13.22
CA LEU A 188 -10.49 1.87 12.06
C LEU A 188 -11.03 3.27 12.39
N SER A 189 -11.71 3.45 13.52
CA SER A 189 -12.33 4.74 13.89
C SER A 189 -11.35 5.90 14.08
N ARG A 190 -10.04 5.62 14.18
CA ARG A 190 -8.98 6.63 14.34
C ARG A 190 -8.15 6.84 13.06
N ARG A 191 -8.44 6.12 11.98
CA ARG A 191 -7.70 6.21 10.72
C ARG A 191 -8.44 7.11 9.74
N ASP A 192 -7.68 7.83 8.93
CA ASP A 192 -8.23 8.66 7.87
C ASP A 192 -8.91 7.79 6.80
N PRO A 193 -9.98 8.29 6.17
CA PRO A 193 -10.67 7.57 5.10
C PRO A 193 -9.74 7.28 3.92
N ILE A 194 -9.77 6.03 3.43
CA ILE A 194 -9.06 5.65 2.21
C ILE A 194 -9.77 6.28 1.01
N SER A 195 -9.08 7.20 0.35
CA SER A 195 -9.58 8.00 -0.76
C SER A 195 -8.95 7.64 -2.11
N ASN A 196 -7.77 7.02 -2.09
CA ASN A 196 -6.99 6.71 -3.28
C ASN A 196 -6.28 5.36 -3.19
N TYR A 197 -5.72 4.95 -4.33
CA TYR A 197 -5.05 3.66 -4.49
C TYR A 197 -3.83 3.48 -3.57
N GLN A 198 -3.01 4.52 -3.37
CA GLN A 198 -1.83 4.42 -2.53
C GLN A 198 -2.19 4.24 -1.06
N GLU A 199 -3.18 4.98 -0.55
CA GLU A 199 -3.71 4.82 0.81
C GLU A 199 -4.29 3.41 1.02
N LEU A 200 -4.96 2.86 0.01
CA LEU A 200 -5.49 1.50 0.07
C LEU A 200 -4.34 0.49 0.22
N LEU A 201 -3.29 0.60 -0.59
CA LEU A 201 -2.15 -0.30 -0.50
C LEU A 201 -1.45 -0.18 0.86
N MET A 202 -1.21 1.05 1.34
CA MET A 202 -0.62 1.29 2.66
C MET A 202 -1.47 0.69 3.80
N PHE A 203 -2.80 0.75 3.67
CA PHE A 203 -3.71 0.12 4.62
C PHE A 203 -3.50 -1.40 4.69
N PHE A 204 -3.47 -2.07 3.52
CA PHE A 204 -3.28 -3.52 3.45
C PHE A 204 -1.85 -3.95 3.80
N ASP A 205 -0.85 -3.10 3.59
CA ASP A 205 0.53 -3.37 4.02
C ASP A 205 0.66 -3.46 5.55
N GLN A 206 -0.14 -2.67 6.26
CA GLN A 206 -0.21 -2.66 7.73
C GLN A 206 -1.21 -3.66 8.30
N ALA A 207 -2.18 -4.09 7.50
CA ALA A 207 -3.15 -5.06 7.93
C ALA A 207 -2.53 -6.45 7.87
N GLU A 208 -2.54 -7.17 8.99
CA GLU A 208 -1.95 -8.50 9.11
C GLU A 208 -2.82 -9.59 8.45
N TYR A 209 -3.39 -9.31 7.27
CA TYR A 209 -4.23 -10.24 6.55
C TYR A 209 -3.40 -11.28 5.79
N GLY A 210 -3.81 -12.55 5.89
CA GLY A 210 -3.28 -13.60 5.03
C GLY A 210 -3.68 -13.39 3.57
N PRO A 211 -2.92 -13.94 2.59
CA PRO A 211 -3.22 -13.77 1.17
C PRO A 211 -4.64 -14.21 0.76
N ALA A 212 -5.14 -15.30 1.36
CA ALA A 212 -6.49 -15.80 1.10
C ALA A 212 -7.57 -14.86 1.65
N GLU A 213 -7.36 -14.33 2.86
CA GLU A 213 -8.28 -13.38 3.49
C GLU A 213 -8.34 -12.06 2.71
N GLN A 214 -7.17 -11.53 2.32
CA GLN A 214 -7.08 -10.33 1.50
C GLN A 214 -7.85 -10.49 0.18
N LYS A 215 -7.66 -11.60 -0.54
CA LYS A 215 -8.41 -11.89 -1.77
C LYS A 215 -9.91 -11.99 -1.54
N ALA A 216 -10.34 -12.62 -0.43
CA ALA A 216 -11.75 -12.69 -0.06
C ALA A 216 -12.33 -11.29 0.19
N ILE A 217 -11.61 -10.44 0.93
CA ILE A 217 -12.01 -9.05 1.19
C ILE A 217 -12.16 -8.27 -0.13
N ILE A 218 -11.16 -8.32 -1.01
CA ILE A 218 -11.20 -7.64 -2.31
C ILE A 218 -12.40 -8.11 -3.14
N ASN A 219 -12.71 -9.41 -3.13
CA ASN A 219 -13.86 -9.95 -3.85
C ASN A 219 -15.20 -9.47 -3.27
N GLU A 220 -15.34 -9.36 -1.95
CA GLU A 220 -16.56 -8.81 -1.34
C GLU A 220 -16.74 -7.33 -1.64
N ILE A 221 -15.64 -6.56 -1.67
CA ILE A 221 -15.66 -5.16 -2.10
C ILE A 221 -16.12 -5.06 -3.56
N ARG A 222 -15.57 -5.89 -4.46
CA ARG A 222 -15.98 -5.95 -5.88
C ARG A 222 -17.47 -6.26 -6.02
N LYS A 223 -17.99 -7.26 -5.29
CA LYS A 223 -19.42 -7.62 -5.30
C LYS A 223 -20.29 -6.45 -4.83
N ARG A 224 -19.90 -5.77 -3.74
CA ARG A 224 -20.61 -4.58 -3.24
C ARG A 224 -20.63 -3.48 -4.30
N TRP A 225 -19.49 -3.18 -4.90
CA TRP A 225 -19.37 -2.17 -5.96
C TRP A 225 -20.30 -2.48 -7.13
N SER A 226 -20.31 -3.71 -7.64
CA SER A 226 -21.21 -4.11 -8.74
C SER A 226 -22.69 -3.91 -8.39
N ARG A 227 -23.10 -4.20 -7.15
CA ARG A 227 -24.47 -3.97 -6.67
C ARG A 227 -24.78 -2.48 -6.58
N GLN A 228 -23.85 -1.67 -6.09
CA GLN A 228 -23.99 -0.22 -6.00
C GLN A 228 -24.13 0.42 -7.38
N GLN A 229 -23.27 0.04 -8.33
CA GLN A 229 -23.34 0.51 -9.72
C GLN A 229 -24.64 0.11 -10.41
N TYR A 230 -25.13 -1.10 -10.17
CA TYR A 230 -26.45 -1.50 -10.66
C TYR A 230 -27.56 -0.63 -10.05
N GLY A 231 -27.53 -0.41 -8.73
CA GLY A 231 -28.46 0.48 -8.03
C GLY A 231 -28.47 1.89 -8.60
N GLU A 232 -27.30 2.52 -8.71
CA GLU A 232 -27.14 3.87 -9.27
C GLU A 232 -27.69 3.97 -10.70
N ARG A 233 -27.40 2.98 -11.56
CA ARG A 233 -27.94 2.93 -12.93
C ARG A 233 -29.46 2.78 -12.95
N THR A 234 -30.02 1.95 -12.08
CA THR A 234 -31.48 1.76 -12.00
C THR A 234 -32.18 3.00 -11.47
N VAL A 235 -31.65 3.64 -10.41
CA VAL A 235 -32.17 4.88 -9.84
C VAL A 235 -32.07 6.03 -10.85
N ALA A 236 -30.93 6.18 -11.54
CA ALA A 236 -30.77 7.20 -12.59
C ALA A 236 -31.74 6.98 -13.77
N ALA A 237 -32.09 5.73 -14.06
CA ALA A 237 -33.11 5.39 -15.07
C ALA A 237 -34.56 5.53 -14.54
N GLY A 238 -34.76 5.96 -13.29
CA GLY A 238 -36.07 6.02 -12.64
C GLY A 238 -36.70 4.65 -12.36
N LYS A 239 -35.91 3.56 -12.47
CA LYS A 239 -36.37 2.19 -12.35
C LYS A 239 -36.05 1.65 -10.97
N LYS A 240 -37.05 1.14 -10.28
CA LYS A 240 -36.87 0.38 -9.04
C LYS A 240 -37.24 -1.07 -9.31
N GLN A 241 -36.32 -1.99 -9.05
CA GLN A 241 -36.65 -3.41 -9.12
C GLN A 241 -37.60 -3.77 -7.98
N VAL A 242 -38.76 -4.32 -8.32
CA VAL A 242 -39.75 -4.85 -7.37
C VAL A 242 -39.82 -6.36 -7.58
N ASN A 243 -39.59 -7.12 -6.51
CA ASN A 243 -39.79 -8.56 -6.53
C ASN A 243 -41.27 -8.84 -6.28
N VAL A 244 -41.95 -9.43 -7.25
CA VAL A 244 -43.36 -9.80 -7.16
C VAL A 244 -43.47 -11.31 -7.19
N GLU A 245 -44.17 -11.88 -6.21
CA GLU A 245 -44.52 -13.30 -6.22
C GLU A 245 -45.78 -13.49 -7.07
N LEU A 246 -45.69 -14.33 -8.10
CA LEU A 246 -46.79 -14.63 -9.01
C LEU A 246 -47.03 -16.13 -9.03
N SER A 247 -48.29 -16.55 -9.13
CA SER A 247 -48.59 -17.97 -9.28
C SER A 247 -48.01 -18.52 -10.58
N LYS A 248 -47.72 -19.83 -10.63
CA LYS A 248 -47.19 -20.50 -11.83
C LYS A 248 -48.09 -20.28 -13.06
N THR A 249 -49.40 -20.22 -12.85
CA THR A 249 -50.39 -19.96 -13.90
C THR A 249 -50.32 -18.53 -14.43
N VAL A 250 -50.12 -17.53 -13.57
CA VAL A 250 -49.93 -16.13 -14.00
C VAL A 250 -48.60 -15.95 -14.72
N ILE A 251 -47.55 -16.66 -14.30
CA ILE A 251 -46.25 -16.65 -14.98
C ILE A 251 -46.38 -17.20 -16.41
N SER A 252 -47.11 -18.32 -16.62
CA SER A 252 -47.32 -18.86 -17.97
C SER A 252 -48.13 -17.91 -18.86
N LEU A 253 -49.16 -17.27 -18.31
CA LEU A 253 -49.91 -16.24 -19.04
C LEU A 253 -49.04 -15.03 -19.40
N LEU A 254 -48.18 -14.60 -18.48
CA LEU A 254 -47.22 -13.52 -18.74
C LEU A 254 -46.21 -13.89 -19.84
N ASP A 255 -45.79 -15.16 -19.90
CA ASP A 255 -44.94 -15.69 -20.96
C ASP A 255 -45.60 -15.67 -22.33
N ASP A 256 -46.86 -16.11 -22.39
CA ASP A 256 -47.61 -16.13 -23.64
C ASP A 256 -47.85 -14.71 -24.16
N LEU A 257 -48.15 -13.77 -23.26
CA LEU A 257 -48.27 -12.35 -23.60
C LEU A 257 -46.94 -11.74 -24.05
N ALA A 258 -45.84 -12.05 -23.37
CA ALA A 258 -44.50 -11.60 -23.74
C ALA A 258 -44.12 -12.09 -25.15
N LYS A 259 -44.37 -13.38 -25.44
CA LYS A 259 -44.13 -13.97 -26.77
C LYS A 259 -45.03 -13.34 -27.84
N LYS A 260 -46.33 -13.26 -27.58
CA LYS A 260 -47.33 -12.72 -28.52
C LYS A 260 -47.01 -11.28 -28.95
N HIS A 261 -46.53 -10.47 -28.02
CA HIS A 261 -46.23 -9.06 -28.27
C HIS A 261 -44.74 -8.76 -28.51
N GLN A 262 -43.87 -9.78 -28.52
CA GLN A 262 -42.41 -9.65 -28.66
C GLN A 262 -41.79 -8.68 -27.64
N LEU A 263 -42.29 -8.71 -26.40
CA LEU A 263 -41.84 -7.87 -25.30
C LEU A 263 -41.16 -8.71 -24.23
N LYS A 264 -40.28 -8.08 -23.43
CA LYS A 264 -39.76 -8.71 -22.22
C LYS A 264 -40.85 -8.73 -21.14
N ARG A 265 -40.90 -9.77 -20.30
CA ARG A 265 -41.87 -9.88 -19.19
C ARG A 265 -42.04 -8.59 -18.37
N PRO A 266 -40.98 -7.86 -17.97
CA PRO A 266 -41.15 -6.60 -17.22
C PRO A 266 -41.86 -5.51 -18.01
N GLN A 267 -41.63 -5.43 -19.33
CA GLN A 267 -42.30 -4.44 -20.19
C GLN A 267 -43.79 -4.74 -20.35
N VAL A 268 -44.17 -6.02 -20.38
CA VAL A 268 -45.57 -6.42 -20.37
C VAL A 268 -46.24 -6.00 -19.06
N LEU A 269 -45.59 -6.27 -17.92
CA LEU A 269 -46.11 -5.86 -16.60
C LEU A 269 -46.23 -4.33 -16.49
N GLU A 270 -45.20 -3.57 -16.89
CA GLU A 270 -45.23 -2.11 -16.90
C GLU A 270 -46.40 -1.59 -17.75
N ARG A 271 -46.61 -2.13 -18.96
CA ARG A 271 -47.72 -1.72 -19.83
C ARG A 271 -49.08 -2.09 -19.24
N LEU A 272 -49.23 -3.27 -18.66
CA LEU A 272 -50.48 -3.69 -18.01
C LEU A 272 -50.82 -2.76 -16.84
N ILE A 273 -49.84 -2.43 -16.00
CA ILE A 273 -50.01 -1.51 -14.86
C ILE A 273 -50.34 -0.09 -15.36
N MET A 274 -49.65 0.40 -16.39
CA MET A 274 -49.93 1.72 -16.97
C MET A 274 -51.34 1.78 -17.58
N MET A 275 -51.69 0.81 -18.42
CA MET A 275 -53.02 0.71 -19.02
C MET A 275 -54.11 0.67 -17.96
N GLU A 276 -53.88 -0.08 -16.87
CA GLU A 276 -54.81 -0.16 -15.77
C GLU A 276 -54.94 1.18 -15.04
N SER A 277 -53.82 1.83 -14.73
CA SER A 277 -53.81 3.14 -14.07
C SER A 277 -54.46 4.26 -14.90
N GLU A 278 -54.35 4.19 -16.22
CA GLU A 278 -54.95 5.16 -17.14
C GLU A 278 -56.45 4.91 -17.38
N ARG A 279 -56.89 3.66 -17.31
CA ARG A 279 -58.28 3.25 -17.64
C ARG A 279 -59.16 3.01 -16.40
N GLY A 280 -58.59 2.86 -15.20
CA GLY A 280 -59.32 2.70 -13.93
C GLY A 280 -60.21 1.46 -13.86
N LEU A 281 -59.88 0.38 -14.59
CA LEU A 281 -60.75 -0.80 -14.72
C LEU A 281 -60.89 -1.58 -13.40
N MET A 282 -59.83 -1.65 -12.59
CA MET A 282 -59.81 -2.26 -11.26
C MET A 282 -60.75 -1.53 -10.31
N GLU A 283 -60.90 -0.20 -10.44
CA GLU A 283 -61.82 0.59 -9.61
C GLU A 283 -63.29 0.27 -9.93
N THR A 284 -63.60 -0.03 -11.20
CA THR A 284 -64.96 -0.42 -11.65
C THR A 284 -65.34 -1.87 -11.28
N HIS A 285 -64.37 -2.78 -11.15
CA HIS A 285 -64.64 -4.17 -10.78
C HIS A 285 -64.76 -4.38 -9.25
N PHE A 286 -64.02 -3.61 -8.44
CA PHE A 286 -64.20 -3.65 -6.98
C PHE A 286 -65.53 -3.03 -6.52
N THR A 287 -66.01 -1.98 -7.17
CA THR A 287 -67.31 -1.35 -6.85
C THR A 287 -68.52 -2.17 -7.31
N ARG A 288 -68.39 -3.02 -8.33
CA ARG A 288 -69.50 -3.87 -8.80
C ARG A 288 -69.81 -5.03 -7.87
N HIS A 289 -68.84 -5.53 -7.11
CA HIS A 289 -69.07 -6.56 -6.09
C HIS A 289 -69.71 -6.02 -4.80
N ALA A 290 -69.60 -4.71 -4.52
CA ALA A 290 -70.28 -4.10 -3.39
C ALA A 290 -71.78 -3.80 -3.66
N SER A 291 -72.15 -3.59 -4.94
CA SER A 291 -73.52 -3.18 -5.33
C SER A 291 -74.45 -4.34 -5.73
N GLY A 292 -73.98 -5.60 -5.67
CA GLY A 292 -74.76 -6.79 -6.02
C GLY A 292 -75.44 -7.51 -4.84
N ALA A 293 -75.24 -7.06 -3.60
CA ALA A 293 -75.70 -7.77 -2.39
C ALA A 293 -76.86 -7.08 -1.63
N ARG A 294 -77.64 -6.20 -2.28
CA ARG A 294 -78.82 -5.57 -1.66
C ARG A 294 -80.01 -5.51 -2.61
N ALA A 295 -80.59 -6.68 -2.89
CA ALA A 295 -81.94 -6.79 -3.45
C ALA A 295 -82.59 -8.12 -3.01
N ALA A 296 -82.72 -8.32 -1.70
CA ALA A 296 -83.69 -9.20 -1.05
C ALA A 296 -83.54 -9.01 0.47
N ASP A 297 -84.17 -7.97 1.03
CA ASP A 297 -85.33 -8.17 1.89
C ASP A 297 -85.80 -6.85 2.49
N THR A 298 -87.11 -6.70 2.41
CA THR A 298 -87.89 -5.51 2.68
C THR A 298 -88.63 -5.70 4.01
N SER A 299 -88.55 -4.68 4.86
CA SER A 299 -89.52 -4.30 5.90
C SER A 299 -89.55 -5.03 7.25
N HIS A 300 -89.21 -4.30 8.34
CA HIS A 300 -90.22 -3.51 9.08
C HIS A 300 -89.62 -2.54 10.13
N SER A 301 -90.13 -1.30 10.11
CA SER A 301 -90.38 -0.33 11.21
C SER A 301 -89.18 0.26 11.97
N ALA A 302 -88.71 1.48 11.67
CA ALA A 302 -89.24 2.82 12.04
C ALA A 302 -88.83 3.29 13.46
N GLN A 303 -87.87 4.24 13.50
CA GLN A 303 -87.97 5.63 14.03
C GLN A 303 -87.89 5.75 15.56
N GLU A 304 -87.16 6.65 16.20
CA GLU A 304 -86.56 7.96 15.85
C GLU A 304 -85.62 8.33 17.03
N SER A 305 -84.43 8.93 16.89
CA SER A 305 -84.30 10.39 16.86
C SER A 305 -82.83 10.84 16.80
N ARG A 306 -82.59 11.79 15.89
CA ARG A 306 -81.75 13.00 15.95
C ARG A 306 -80.25 12.94 16.31
N THR A 307 -79.50 13.28 15.27
CA THR A 307 -78.13 13.81 15.16
C THR A 307 -77.90 15.17 15.82
N GLY A 308 -76.65 15.42 16.22
CA GLY A 308 -76.08 16.78 16.27
C GLY A 308 -74.63 16.90 16.75
N ILE A 309 -73.68 16.92 15.80
CA ILE A 309 -72.44 17.77 15.78
C ILE A 309 -71.32 17.35 16.82
N GLN A 310 -70.00 17.24 16.57
CA GLN A 310 -69.04 18.04 15.79
C GLN A 310 -67.65 17.35 15.64
N GLU A 311 -66.84 17.88 14.71
CA GLU A 311 -65.43 17.63 14.37
C GLU A 311 -64.43 17.55 15.53
N SER A 312 -63.34 16.80 15.30
CA SER A 312 -62.06 17.05 15.97
C SER A 312 -60.88 16.95 14.99
N ALA A 313 -60.08 18.01 15.01
CA ALA A 313 -58.73 18.09 14.48
C ALA A 313 -57.81 18.66 15.57
N ILE A 314 -56.50 18.54 15.31
CA ILE A 314 -55.36 19.29 15.86
C ILE A 314 -54.70 18.79 17.18
N ASN A 315 -53.42 18.39 17.07
CA ASN A 315 -52.20 18.95 17.75
C ASN A 315 -51.17 17.84 18.03
N ARG A 316 -49.92 17.88 17.53
CA ARG A 316 -48.77 18.79 17.78
C ARG A 316 -48.00 18.45 19.07
N ALA A 317 -46.70 18.21 18.90
CA ALA A 317 -45.68 17.80 19.88
C ALA A 317 -45.42 18.83 21.00
N PRO A 318 -44.63 18.43 22.03
CA PRO A 318 -43.68 19.37 22.63
C PRO A 318 -42.27 18.80 22.90
N ARG A 319 -41.37 19.74 23.23
CA ARG A 319 -39.92 19.67 23.46
C ARG A 319 -39.62 20.04 24.93
N VAL A 320 -38.33 19.94 25.33
CA VAL A 320 -37.66 20.36 26.61
C VAL A 320 -37.74 19.28 27.71
N GLY A 321 -36.72 18.87 28.47
CA GLY A 321 -35.33 19.30 28.75
C GLY A 321 -35.09 19.12 30.28
N SER A 322 -33.96 18.50 30.68
CA SER A 322 -33.17 18.74 31.94
C SER A 322 -32.36 17.53 32.45
N GLU A 323 -31.04 17.78 32.58
CA GLU A 323 -30.03 17.33 33.58
C GLU A 323 -30.25 16.13 34.51
N LEU A 324 -29.23 15.23 34.58
CA LEU A 324 -28.49 14.85 35.81
C LEU A 324 -27.36 13.81 35.54
N GLN A 325 -26.12 14.22 35.89
CA GLN A 325 -24.92 13.49 36.36
C GLN A 325 -24.26 12.30 35.61
N PRO A 326 -22.90 12.19 35.67
CA PRO A 326 -22.10 11.24 34.89
C PRO A 326 -21.76 9.94 35.64
N PRO A 327 -21.49 8.82 34.93
CA PRO A 327 -20.96 7.63 35.55
C PRO A 327 -19.43 7.69 35.73
N SER A 328 -19.04 7.24 36.90
CA SER A 328 -17.73 6.96 37.47
C SER A 328 -16.75 6.19 36.55
N HIS A 329 -15.50 6.65 36.57
CA HIS A 329 -14.32 5.92 36.08
C HIS A 329 -14.05 4.66 36.91
N PRO A 330 -13.64 3.54 36.29
CA PRO A 330 -12.77 2.58 36.94
C PRO A 330 -11.30 2.96 36.71
N ARG A 331 -10.62 3.15 37.84
CA ARG A 331 -9.18 3.23 38.06
C ARG A 331 -8.56 1.89 37.66
N ILE A 332 -7.66 1.89 36.68
CA ILE A 332 -6.79 0.73 36.40
C ILE A 332 -5.39 1.14 36.81
N ASP A 333 -4.94 0.54 37.92
CA ASP A 333 -3.60 0.67 38.44
C ASP A 333 -2.60 -0.05 37.51
N LEU A 334 -1.46 0.62 37.30
CA LEU A 334 -0.24 0.03 36.77
C LEU A 334 0.18 -1.15 37.67
N VAL A 335 0.31 -2.34 37.09
CA VAL A 335 1.19 -3.39 37.63
C VAL A 335 2.11 -3.86 36.51
N LEU A 336 3.33 -3.36 36.57
CA LEU A 336 4.51 -3.91 35.92
C LEU A 336 4.78 -5.30 36.53
N THR A 337 4.74 -6.35 35.72
CA THR A 337 5.52 -7.56 36.02
C THR A 337 6.27 -7.99 34.76
N ALA A 338 7.59 -7.92 34.87
CA ALA A 338 8.54 -8.50 33.95
C ALA A 338 8.49 -10.03 34.05
N LYS A 339 8.57 -10.72 32.92
CA LYS A 339 9.12 -12.08 32.82
C LYS A 339 9.38 -12.44 31.35
N ASP A 340 10.66 -12.38 31.01
CA ASP A 340 11.33 -13.28 30.07
C ASP A 340 12.15 -14.28 30.94
N PRO A 341 12.73 -15.40 30.44
CA PRO A 341 12.72 -15.94 29.07
C PRO A 341 12.62 -17.51 29.01
N THR A 342 12.90 -18.05 27.81
CA THR A 342 13.41 -19.41 27.44
C THR A 342 12.44 -20.60 27.32
N HIS A 343 12.26 -21.10 26.08
CA HIS A 343 12.58 -22.47 25.58
C HIS A 343 12.19 -22.56 24.08
N ILE A 344 13.14 -22.61 23.13
CA ILE A 344 13.59 -23.80 22.38
C ILE A 344 12.46 -24.79 22.08
N ASP A 345 12.06 -24.91 20.80
CA ASP A 345 12.09 -26.20 20.10
C ASP A 345 12.10 -26.05 18.57
N ALA A 346 12.90 -26.94 17.97
CA ALA A 346 13.12 -27.16 16.56
C ALA A 346 12.22 -28.33 16.06
N HIS A 347 12.32 -28.60 14.75
CA HIS A 347 11.60 -29.62 13.94
C HIS A 347 10.23 -29.13 13.41
N SER A 348 9.84 -29.33 12.15
CA SER A 348 10.22 -30.39 11.22
C SER A 348 10.13 -29.90 9.77
N ALA A 349 11.09 -30.33 8.96
CA ALA A 349 10.97 -30.39 7.51
C ALA A 349 10.11 -31.60 7.12
N ASP A 350 9.25 -31.45 6.12
CA ASP A 350 8.86 -32.49 5.17
C ASP A 350 8.26 -31.81 3.93
N THR A 351 8.95 -31.81 2.78
CA THR A 351 8.97 -32.89 1.78
C THR A 351 7.60 -33.07 1.10
N TRP A 352 7.32 -32.31 0.03
CA TRP A 352 6.43 -32.78 -1.04
C TRP A 352 6.93 -32.30 -2.40
N MET A 353 7.30 -33.29 -3.22
CA MET A 353 7.72 -33.19 -4.61
C MET A 353 6.56 -32.87 -5.54
N GLU A 354 6.82 -31.95 -6.47
CA GLU A 354 6.80 -32.18 -7.92
C GLU A 354 5.77 -33.19 -8.47
N THR A 355 4.71 -32.67 -9.09
CA THR A 355 4.07 -33.32 -10.26
C THR A 355 3.60 -32.26 -11.25
N ALA A 356 4.13 -32.34 -12.46
CA ALA A 356 3.57 -31.82 -13.71
C ALA A 356 3.74 -32.93 -14.76
N PRO A 357 3.19 -32.81 -15.98
CA PRO A 357 1.87 -32.34 -16.38
C PRO A 357 1.14 -33.43 -17.21
N HIS A 358 -0.18 -33.24 -17.44
CA HIS A 358 -0.89 -33.99 -18.48
C HIS A 358 -1.23 -33.07 -19.64
N ASP A 359 -0.61 -33.38 -20.78
CA ASP A 359 -1.05 -33.01 -22.11
C ASP A 359 -2.46 -33.54 -22.38
N ASN A 360 -3.31 -32.72 -22.99
CA ASN A 360 -4.19 -33.23 -24.02
C ASN A 360 -4.53 -32.15 -25.05
N ALA A 361 -4.32 -32.53 -26.30
CA ALA A 361 -4.44 -31.73 -27.50
C ALA A 361 -5.84 -31.85 -28.14
N SER A 362 -6.03 -31.03 -29.18
CA SER A 362 -7.10 -31.02 -30.20
C SER A 362 -8.36 -30.25 -29.84
N SER A 363 -8.98 -29.45 -30.71
CA SER A 363 -8.69 -29.00 -32.08
C SER A 363 -9.83 -28.04 -32.49
N HIS A 364 -9.60 -27.24 -33.54
CA HIS A 364 -10.60 -26.54 -34.38
C HIS A 364 -11.35 -25.32 -33.79
N LEU A 365 -11.04 -24.12 -34.30
CA LEU A 365 -11.77 -23.52 -35.43
C LEU A 365 -11.06 -22.26 -35.94
N GLU A 366 -10.90 -22.19 -37.27
CA GLU A 366 -10.51 -21.00 -38.04
C GLU A 366 -11.53 -19.86 -37.88
N LYS A 367 -11.06 -18.60 -37.85
CA LYS A 367 -11.35 -17.60 -38.90
C LYS A 367 -10.84 -16.19 -38.55
N ASP A 368 -10.38 -15.55 -39.62
CA ASP A 368 -10.32 -14.11 -39.88
C ASP A 368 -9.23 -13.27 -39.20
N MET A 369 -8.09 -13.20 -39.91
CA MET A 369 -7.12 -12.12 -39.86
C MET A 369 -7.03 -11.49 -41.26
N PRO A 370 -7.08 -10.15 -41.43
CA PRO A 370 -6.78 -9.52 -42.70
C PRO A 370 -5.27 -9.29 -42.88
N HIS A 371 -4.82 -9.51 -44.11
CA HIS A 371 -3.50 -9.20 -44.67
C HIS A 371 -3.14 -7.71 -44.55
N PRO A 372 -1.86 -7.36 -44.36
CA PRO A 372 -1.32 -6.06 -44.75
C PRO A 372 -0.72 -6.11 -46.16
N ASP A 373 -1.01 -5.06 -46.94
CA ASP A 373 -0.43 -4.80 -48.25
C ASP A 373 1.08 -4.55 -48.15
N SER A 374 1.79 -5.09 -49.14
CA SER A 374 3.20 -4.85 -49.43
C SER A 374 3.32 -3.89 -50.62
N GLN A 375 4.33 -3.01 -50.59
CA GLN A 375 5.15 -2.49 -51.70
C GLN A 375 5.78 -1.14 -51.24
N ALA A 376 6.97 -0.71 -51.63
CA ALA A 376 8.19 -1.24 -52.23
C ALA A 376 9.14 -0.03 -52.40
N ALA A 377 10.46 -0.23 -52.26
CA ALA A 377 11.61 0.49 -52.84
C ALA A 377 12.83 0.31 -51.90
N GLU A 378 13.86 -0.49 -52.23
CA GLU A 378 15.03 -0.15 -53.10
C GLU A 378 15.75 1.11 -52.63
N GLU A 379 17.08 1.24 -52.56
CA GLU A 379 18.29 0.44 -52.73
C GLU A 379 19.39 1.46 -52.37
N ASP A 380 20.46 1.14 -51.62
CA ASP A 380 21.83 1.50 -52.01
C ASP A 380 22.94 1.15 -50.98
N LEU A 381 24.11 0.98 -51.58
CA LEU A 381 25.31 0.23 -51.21
C LEU A 381 26.41 1.07 -50.50
N LEU A 382 27.47 0.37 -50.03
CA LEU A 382 28.85 0.79 -49.69
C LEU A 382 29.11 1.24 -48.23
N ASP A 383 29.74 0.44 -47.37
CA ASP A 383 31.14 -0.05 -47.33
C ASP A 383 32.18 1.05 -47.06
N HIS A 384 32.79 1.01 -45.86
CA HIS A 384 34.21 1.29 -45.63
C HIS A 384 34.62 0.96 -44.19
N ARG A 385 35.26 -0.20 -44.02
CA ARG A 385 36.30 -0.42 -42.99
C ARG A 385 37.63 0.17 -43.46
N PRO A 386 38.55 0.43 -42.53
CA PRO A 386 39.88 -0.15 -42.69
C PRO A 386 40.39 -0.90 -41.46
N ARG A 387 41.07 -2.03 -41.75
CA ARG A 387 42.06 -2.72 -40.90
C ARG A 387 43.42 -2.03 -41.05
N VAL A 388 44.31 -2.24 -40.07
CA VAL A 388 45.79 -2.46 -40.11
C VAL A 388 46.31 -2.07 -38.70
N SER A 389 47.24 -2.70 -37.99
CA SER A 389 47.94 -3.99 -37.97
C SER A 389 48.84 -3.98 -36.71
N ALA A 390 49.21 -5.18 -36.22
CA ALA A 390 50.47 -5.58 -35.55
C ALA A 390 51.09 -4.70 -34.43
N GLY A 391 51.58 -5.23 -33.30
CA GLY A 391 51.90 -6.61 -32.93
C GLY A 391 52.75 -6.62 -31.65
N ILE A 392 53.45 -7.74 -31.47
CA ILE A 392 54.56 -8.02 -30.54
C ILE A 392 54.17 -8.76 -29.24
N SER A 393 54.56 -10.03 -29.29
CA SER A 393 54.72 -11.02 -28.23
C SER A 393 55.98 -10.73 -27.41
N LEU A 394 56.00 -11.07 -26.11
CA LEU A 394 57.19 -11.62 -25.45
C LEU A 394 56.84 -12.34 -24.15
N THR A 395 57.30 -13.57 -24.13
CA THR A 395 57.40 -14.58 -23.06
C THR A 395 58.15 -14.11 -21.82
N GLY A 396 57.74 -14.56 -20.64
CA GLY A 396 58.49 -14.45 -19.38
C GLY A 396 58.15 -15.57 -18.40
N LEU A 397 58.99 -16.60 -18.42
CA LEU A 397 58.95 -17.84 -17.65
C LEU A 397 59.58 -17.64 -16.24
N VAL A 398 59.16 -18.44 -15.24
CA VAL A 398 59.95 -18.89 -14.04
C VAL A 398 60.06 -17.87 -12.87
N LYS A 399 59.80 -18.15 -11.57
CA LYS A 399 60.23 -19.26 -10.69
C LYS A 399 59.43 -19.25 -9.37
N LYS A 400 59.06 -20.42 -8.83
CA LYS A 400 58.68 -20.65 -7.43
C LYS A 400 59.91 -20.58 -6.49
N PRO A 401 59.71 -20.28 -5.20
CA PRO A 401 60.28 -21.12 -4.14
C PRO A 401 59.20 -21.46 -3.09
N ARG A 402 58.89 -22.73 -2.82
CA ARG A 402 59.55 -23.72 -1.94
C ARG A 402 59.53 -23.33 -0.44
N LYS A 403 58.69 -24.08 0.29
CA LYS A 403 58.51 -24.16 1.75
C LYS A 403 59.85 -24.27 2.51
N ARG A 404 59.92 -23.65 3.70
CA ARG A 404 60.65 -24.18 4.85
C ARG A 404 59.82 -24.02 6.12
N ASN A 405 59.65 -25.15 6.80
CA ASN A 405 59.22 -25.28 8.19
C ASN A 405 60.33 -24.79 9.12
N SER A 406 59.95 -24.21 10.25
CA SER A 406 60.71 -24.26 11.50
C SER A 406 59.77 -24.07 12.68
N SER A 407 59.49 -25.19 13.36
CA SER A 407 59.02 -25.27 14.76
C SER A 407 60.13 -24.81 15.73
N ILE A 408 59.81 -24.82 17.03
CA ILE A 408 60.67 -24.68 18.24
C ILE A 408 60.65 -23.22 18.77
N GLN A 409 60.33 -22.87 20.02
CA GLN A 409 60.10 -23.55 21.32
C GLN A 409 59.34 -22.58 22.24
N SER A 410 58.47 -23.11 23.12
CA SER A 410 57.99 -22.42 24.33
C SER A 410 58.90 -22.80 25.51
N PRO A 411 59.23 -21.88 26.45
CA PRO A 411 59.89 -22.25 27.69
C PRO A 411 58.87 -22.60 28.78
N THR A 412 59.17 -23.70 29.44
CA THR A 412 58.67 -24.16 30.74
C THR A 412 58.94 -23.14 31.84
N HIS A 413 57.93 -22.84 32.67
CA HIS A 413 58.10 -22.28 33.99
C HIS A 413 57.67 -23.32 35.01
N ASN A 414 58.58 -23.65 35.94
CA ASN A 414 58.36 -24.51 37.08
C ASN A 414 58.87 -23.77 38.33
N HIS A 415 58.04 -23.82 39.36
CA HIS A 415 58.30 -23.67 40.81
C HIS A 415 58.89 -22.36 41.35
N ASP A 416 58.09 -21.67 42.18
CA ASP A 416 57.91 -22.04 43.60
C ASP A 416 56.42 -22.09 43.98
#